data_AF-A0A626CS49-F1
#
_entry.id   AF-A0A626CS49-F1
#
_cell.length_a   1.000
_cell.length_b   1.000
_cell.length_c   1.000
_cell.angle_alpha   90.00
_cell.angle_beta   90.00
_cell.angle_gamma   90.00
#
_symmetry.space_group_name_H-M   'P 1'
#
loop_
_entity.id
_entity.type
_entity.pdbx_description
1 polymer ?
#
loop_
_entity_poly.entity_id
_entity_poly.type
_entity_poly.pdbx_seq_one_letter_code
_entity_poly.pdbx_strand_id
1 'polypeptide(L)' 'MTKLTCFKAYDIRGRLGGDVRLTSEALKLALAKGLQDAGVDVLDIGMSGTEEIYFATFHLGVDGG' A
#
# COMPACT_ATOMS: atom_id res chain seq x y z
N MET A 1 8.87 2.24 -36.56
CA MET A 1 9.35 2.89 -35.33
C MET A 1 8.16 3.61 -34.71
N THR A 2 7.52 3.01 -33.72
CA THR A 2 6.41 3.63 -32.97
C THR A 2 6.64 3.29 -31.50
N LYS A 3 7.28 4.23 -30.78
CA LYS A 3 7.46 4.19 -29.33
C LYS A 3 6.10 4.48 -28.69
N LEU A 4 5.53 3.50 -27.98
CA LEU A 4 4.52 3.77 -26.97
C LEU A 4 5.26 4.10 -25.68
N THR A 5 5.18 5.37 -25.26
CA THR A 5 5.59 5.86 -23.95
C THR A 5 4.38 5.89 -23.03
N CYS A 6 4.28 4.96 -22.08
CA CYS A 6 3.46 5.09 -20.88
C CYS A 6 3.97 4.11 -19.81
N PHE A 7 4.08 4.62 -18.59
CA PHE A 7 4.73 4.03 -17.42
C PHE A 7 4.23 2.61 -17.10
N LYS A 8 5.16 1.66 -16.96
CA LYS A 8 4.95 0.44 -16.19
C LYS A 8 5.17 0.76 -14.69
N ALA A 9 4.13 1.12 -13.95
CA ALA A 9 4.17 1.17 -12.47
C ALA A 9 3.92 -0.22 -11.87
N TYR A 10 4.69 -1.23 -12.28
CA TYR A 10 4.53 -2.63 -11.82
C TYR A 10 5.44 -2.96 -10.63
N ASP A 11 6.07 -1.95 -10.02
CA ASP A 11 7.04 -2.11 -8.92
C ASP A 11 6.85 -0.99 -7.88
N ILE A 12 5.59 -0.77 -7.48
CA ILE A 12 5.27 0.07 -6.32
C ILE A 12 4.62 -0.86 -5.30
N ARG A 13 5.29 -1.06 -4.18
CA ARG A 13 4.86 -1.85 -3.03
C ARG A 13 4.45 -0.91 -1.92
N GLY A 14 3.16 -0.91 -1.57
CA GLY A 14 2.59 -0.09 -0.50
C GLY A 14 2.17 -0.94 0.70
N ARG A 15 2.11 -0.33 1.89
CA ARG A 15 1.61 -0.96 3.12
C ARG A 15 0.35 -0.27 3.60
N LEU A 16 -0.49 -1.03 4.29
CA LEU A 16 -1.65 -0.48 4.99
C LEU A 16 -1.72 -1.10 6.39
N GLY A 17 -1.99 -0.25 7.37
CA GLY A 17 -2.39 -0.66 8.71
C GLY A 17 -3.55 0.20 9.19
N GLY A 18 -4.39 -0.38 10.04
CA GLY A 18 -5.49 0.31 10.68
C GLY A 18 -5.23 0.48 12.17
N ASP A 19 -5.73 1.56 12.76
CA ASP A 19 -5.87 1.61 14.22
C ASP A 19 -7.21 0.99 14.67
N VAL A 20 -7.48 1.02 15.97
CA VAL A 20 -8.66 0.39 16.60
C VAL A 20 -10.02 0.96 16.18
N ARG A 21 -10.08 1.99 15.32
CA ARG A 21 -11.37 2.56 14.89
C ARG A 21 -12.15 1.56 14.04
N LEU A 22 -13.45 1.46 14.30
CA LEU A 22 -14.37 0.60 13.54
C LEU A 22 -14.39 0.92 12.03
N THR A 23 -14.10 2.18 11.67
CA THR A 23 -14.01 2.62 10.28
C THR A 23 -12.71 2.23 9.59
N SER A 24 -11.66 1.87 10.34
CA SER A 24 -10.33 1.62 9.80
C SER A 24 -10.31 0.43 8.85
N GLU A 25 -11.02 -0.66 9.18
CA GLU A 25 -11.10 -1.84 8.30
C GLU A 25 -11.75 -1.53 6.95
N ALA A 26 -12.88 -0.83 6.95
CA ALA A 26 -13.59 -0.49 5.71
C ALA A 26 -12.76 0.47 4.83
N LEU A 27 -12.13 1.48 5.42
CA LEU A 27 -11.28 2.43 4.70
C LEU A 27 -10.00 1.77 4.17
N LYS A 28 -9.37 0.91 4.97
CA LYS A 28 -8.19 0.13 4.59
C LYS A 28 -8.47 -0.74 3.37
N LEU A 29 -9.58 -1.49 3.39
CA LEU A 29 -9.95 -2.36 2.28
C LEU A 29 -10.29 -1.57 1.01
N ALA A 30 -11.00 -0.46 1.13
CA ALA A 30 -11.32 0.41 -0.01
C ALA A 30 -10.06 1.01 -0.63
N LEU A 31 -9.11 1.47 0.19
CA LEU A 31 -7.82 2.01 -0.26
C LEU A 31 -6.95 0.93 -0.89
N ALA A 32 -6.83 -0.24 -0.25
CA ALA A 32 -6.09 -1.39 -0.78
C ALA A 32 -6.58 -1.76 -2.18
N LYS A 33 -7.90 -1.85 -2.35
CA LYS A 33 -8.52 -2.17 -3.64
C LYS A 33 -8.21 -1.11 -4.70
N GLY A 34 -8.34 0.18 -4.37
CA GLY A 34 -8.03 1.26 -5.31
C GLY A 34 -6.56 1.26 -5.75
N LEU A 35 -5.65 0.95 -4.84
CA LEU A 35 -4.22 0.81 -5.14
C LEU A 35 -3.94 -0.43 -6.02
N GLN A 36 -4.53 -1.57 -5.69
CA GLN A 36 -4.42 -2.81 -6.48
C GLN A 36 -5.00 -2.64 -7.90
N ASP A 37 -6.14 -1.98 -8.03
CA ASP A 37 -6.76 -1.64 -9.33
C ASP A 37 -5.85 -0.74 -10.18
N ALA A 38 -4.97 0.06 -9.54
CA ALA A 38 -3.94 0.87 -10.18
C ALA A 38 -2.62 0.12 -10.47
N GLY A 39 -2.51 -1.17 -10.10
CA GLY A 39 -1.33 -1.99 -10.30
C GLY A 39 -0.29 -1.96 -9.18
N VAL A 40 -0.64 -1.41 -8.02
CA VAL A 40 0.22 -1.39 -6.82
C VAL A 40 0.09 -2.69 -6.05
N ASP A 41 1.22 -3.27 -5.63
CA ASP A 41 1.22 -4.42 -4.72
C ASP A 41 1.05 -3.92 -3.28
N VAL A 42 0.05 -4.43 -2.57
CA VAL A 42 -0.36 -3.91 -1.26
C VAL A 42 -0.20 -5.00 -0.21
N LEU A 43 0.59 -4.70 0.82
CA LEU A 43 0.83 -5.58 1.95
C LEU A 43 0.16 -5.04 3.22
N ASP A 44 -0.94 -5.69 3.62
CA ASP A 44 -1.63 -5.42 4.90
C ASP A 44 -0.82 -6.00 6.07
N ILE A 45 -0.52 -5.18 7.08
CA ILE A 45 0.17 -5.60 8.31
C ILE A 45 -0.78 -5.80 9.49
N GLY A 46 -2.08 -5.60 9.27
CA GLY A 46 -3.12 -5.72 10.26
C GLY A 46 -3.34 -4.41 11.02
N MET A 47 -3.71 -4.56 12.30
CA MET A 47 -3.88 -3.44 13.19
C MET A 47 -2.50 -3.00 13.69
N SER A 48 -2.11 -1.76 13.39
CA SER A 48 -0.77 -1.27 13.67
C SER A 48 -0.78 0.20 14.06
N GLY A 49 0.15 0.55 14.95
CA GLY A 49 0.46 1.94 15.29
C GLY A 49 1.29 2.62 14.19
N THR A 50 1.41 3.95 14.26
CA THR A 50 2.17 4.74 13.28
C THR A 50 3.66 4.36 13.29
N GLU A 51 4.23 4.09 14.47
CA GLU A 51 5.60 3.63 14.62
C GLU A 51 5.85 2.26 13.96
N GLU A 52 4.88 1.36 14.02
CA GLU A 52 4.96 0.06 13.37
C GLU A 52 4.93 0.21 11.85
N ILE A 53 4.13 1.14 11.31
CA ILE A 53 4.11 1.47 9.87
C ILE A 53 5.48 2.00 9.41
N TYR A 54 6.08 2.93 10.16
CA TYR A 54 7.41 3.43 9.81
C TYR A 54 8.48 2.34 9.85
N PHE A 55 8.51 1.53 10.90
CA PHE A 55 9.44 0.40 11.01
C PHE A 55 9.24 -0.60 9.87
N ALA A 56 7.99 -0.97 9.62
CA ALA A 56 7.55 -1.88 8.57
C ALA A 56 7.99 -1.42 7.18
N THR A 57 7.97 -0.13 6.90
CA THR A 57 8.36 0.45 5.61
C THR A 57 9.84 0.22 5.32
N PHE A 58 10.71 0.56 6.28
CA PHE A 58 12.15 0.34 6.13
C PHE A 58 12.54 -1.13 6.18
N HIS A 59 11.89 -1.92 7.05
CA HIS A 59 12.28 -3.30 7.30
C HIS A 59 11.90 -4.26 6.18
N LEU A 60 10.75 -4.06 5.52
CA LEU A 60 10.31 -4.92 4.41
C LEU A 60 10.63 -4.34 3.02
N GLY A 61 11.31 -3.19 2.98
CA GLY A 61 11.76 -2.58 1.73
C GLY A 61 10.61 -2.24 0.79
N VAL A 62 9.50 -1.73 1.33
CA VAL A 62 8.36 -1.23 0.54
C VAL A 62 8.55 0.25 0.21
N ASP A 63 7.83 0.75 -0.79
CA ASP A 63 7.98 2.10 -1.31
C ASP A 63 7.20 3.16 -0.50
N GLY A 64 6.26 2.72 0.34
CA GLY A 64 5.51 3.60 1.25
C GLY A 64 4.54 2.87 2.18
N GLY A 65 4.03 3.60 3.17
CA GLY A 65 3.03 3.15 4.14
C GLY A 65 2.16 4.29 4.64
#